data_AF-A0A937DN61-F1
#
_entry.id   AF-A0A937DN61-F1
#
_cell.length_a   1.000
_cell.length_b   1.000
_cell.length_c   1.000
_cell.angle_alpha   90.00
_cell.angle_beta   90.00
_cell.angle_gamma   90.00
#
_symmetry.space_group_name_H-M   'P 1'
#
loop_
_entity.id
_entity.type
_entity.pdbx_description
1 polymer ?
#
loop_
_entity_poly.entity_id
_entity_poly.type
_entity_poly.pdbx_seq_one_letter_code
_entity_poly.pdbx_strand_id
1 'polypeptide(L)'
;MTTNSSMRVNPVFFARRIVISELLHACPASSPELRLARVGDPQNAGLSRDSRVYHTSPPHDNPDSWVFPRFIVRFMSQTLRSFATFTDTIRFVRPLTPVATKNHRQHADPDTSTPPPPPKPREPCPPCTSKASNKGLVVKMTKKSFVMPLKFAIVMLFVGFMGFAPVNRDETVVLIDREEAAMAALWEPLAEAAGGLVVEEQTLNVRLAAELKRRGLTLSPEAVEVERRLLAEAVRDLQAGPVNPENGSFLNERDPAEWDADRVARAVNRFCQERGFGPVRLRGLLWRSAALRLLTRDSITPVDENELRRQHKVRFGPRARVLLITGATSAEVGTARREVFDRAYAMVGDVFVQRGEGGGGGGGGQGGGGKPKPTVTMLRIAFAEVAMRRSTDASAPVGGIVEPFSLEDSAYPLSLREAVRKANDGELTDVFALGQGGAGIVLVIAKDEPIKDAPSFDAVKVKLEREDRRRRERIAMDELAGRLLAIEGVSVMDRSLAWSVEALRSGRTPGVR
;
A
#
# COMPACT_ATOMS: atom_id res chain seq x y z
N MET A 1 33.72 22.51 27.50
CA MET A 1 32.74 23.10 26.56
C MET A 1 32.72 22.26 25.30
N THR A 2 31.95 21.18 25.31
CA THR A 2 31.70 20.32 24.14
C THR A 2 30.28 19.82 24.30
N THR A 3 29.38 20.42 23.54
CA THR A 3 27.94 20.17 23.59
C THR A 3 27.62 18.83 22.95
N ASN A 4 27.22 17.86 23.78
CA ASN A 4 26.59 16.62 23.37
C ASN A 4 25.17 16.92 22.85
N SER A 5 25.03 17.08 21.53
CA SER A 5 23.72 17.06 20.88
C SER A 5 23.32 15.61 20.63
N SER A 6 22.58 15.04 21.58
CA SER A 6 21.84 13.80 21.39
C SER A 6 20.77 14.01 20.32
N MET A 7 20.97 13.45 19.13
CA MET A 7 19.93 13.32 18.11
C MET A 7 18.89 12.32 18.63
N ARG A 8 17.85 12.82 19.32
CA ARG A 8 16.66 12.01 19.64
C ARG A 8 15.95 11.75 18.32
N VAL A 9 16.07 10.53 17.81
CA VAL A 9 15.22 10.02 16.73
C VAL A 9 13.79 10.03 17.26
N ASN A 10 12.96 10.89 16.67
CA ASN A 10 11.55 11.05 17.01
C ASN A 10 10.80 9.79 16.50
N PRO A 11 10.15 8.99 17.34
CA PRO A 11 9.40 7.81 16.88
C PRO A 11 8.03 8.25 16.37
N VAL A 12 7.99 8.94 15.24
CA VAL A 12 6.73 9.19 14.50
C VAL A 12 6.50 8.03 13.54
N PHE A 13 6.10 6.88 14.08
CA PHE A 13 5.84 5.68 13.28
C PHE A 13 4.59 4.90 13.71
N PHE A 14 3.56 5.54 14.27
CA PHE A 14 2.34 4.82 14.67
C PHE A 14 1.04 5.61 14.49
N ALA A 15 0.75 6.02 13.25
CA ALA A 15 -0.60 6.35 12.79
C ALA A 15 -0.83 5.53 11.51
N ARG A 16 -1.38 4.30 11.63
CA ARG A 16 -1.24 3.27 10.57
C ARG A 16 -2.51 2.52 10.10
N ARG A 17 -3.72 3.12 10.16
CA ARG A 17 -4.93 2.43 9.65
C ARG A 17 -5.94 3.29 8.87
N ILE A 18 -5.55 4.45 8.36
CA ILE A 18 -6.56 5.42 7.86
C ILE A 18 -6.66 5.45 6.34
N VAL A 19 -5.61 5.04 5.64
CA VAL A 19 -5.61 4.95 4.18
C VAL A 19 -5.85 3.50 3.76
N ILE A 20 -6.67 3.29 2.72
CA ILE A 20 -6.95 1.97 2.13
C ILE A 20 -5.67 1.14 1.96
N SER A 21 -4.57 1.78 1.58
CA SER A 21 -3.28 1.16 1.33
C SER A 21 -2.61 0.58 2.59
N GLU A 22 -2.79 1.17 3.77
CA GLU A 22 -2.21 0.63 5.01
C GLU A 22 -2.92 -0.64 5.47
N LEU A 23 -4.22 -0.72 5.18
CA LEU A 23 -4.97 -1.94 5.43
C LEU A 23 -4.40 -3.11 4.61
N LEU A 24 -3.86 -2.88 3.42
CA LEU A 24 -3.35 -3.97 2.57
C LEU A 24 -2.04 -4.60 3.08
N HIS A 25 -1.22 -3.87 3.85
CA HIS A 25 0.08 -4.38 4.32
C HIS A 25 0.07 -5.02 5.70
N ALA A 26 -1.03 -4.91 6.45
CA ALA A 26 -1.17 -5.51 7.79
C ALA A 26 -1.54 -7.01 7.75
N CYS A 27 -1.14 -7.74 6.69
CA CYS A 27 -1.36 -9.18 6.62
C CYS A 27 -0.20 -9.87 7.37
N PRO A 28 -0.42 -10.53 8.52
CA PRO A 28 0.60 -11.40 9.08
C PRO A 28 0.80 -12.55 8.08
N ALA A 29 2.03 -12.71 7.58
CA ALA A 29 2.39 -13.89 6.80
C ALA A 29 2.08 -15.12 7.67
N SER A 30 1.06 -15.89 7.29
CA SER A 30 0.76 -17.18 7.92
C SER A 30 1.99 -18.07 7.75
N SER A 31 2.69 -18.33 8.85
CA SER A 31 3.78 -19.30 8.88
C SER A 31 3.22 -20.69 8.57
N PRO A 32 3.77 -21.45 7.62
CA PRO A 32 3.35 -22.82 7.39
C PRO A 32 4.00 -23.68 8.48
N GLU A 33 3.28 -23.93 9.59
CA GLU A 33 3.71 -24.95 10.53
C GLU A 33 3.61 -26.34 9.89
N LEU A 34 4.76 -27.01 9.81
CA LEU A 34 4.91 -28.42 9.49
C LEU A 34 4.04 -29.27 10.41
N ARG A 35 2.98 -29.88 9.87
CA ARG A 35 2.37 -31.07 10.49
C ARG A 35 3.16 -32.31 10.08
N LEU A 36 4.15 -32.67 10.90
CA LEU A 36 4.69 -34.02 10.96
C LEU A 36 3.66 -34.93 11.65
N ALA A 37 2.95 -35.74 10.87
CA ALA A 37 2.11 -36.81 11.39
C ALA A 37 3.01 -37.95 11.91
N ARG A 38 2.89 -38.25 13.21
CA ARG A 38 3.46 -39.43 13.84
C ARG A 38 2.62 -40.67 13.50
N VAL A 39 3.36 -41.74 13.24
CA VAL A 39 3.02 -43.16 13.24
C VAL A 39 2.09 -43.56 14.39
N GLY A 40 1.10 -44.41 14.09
CA GLY A 40 0.35 -45.17 15.10
C GLY A 40 -0.94 -45.81 14.56
N ASP A 41 -0.83 -47.03 14.05
CA ASP A 41 -1.92 -48.04 14.04
C ASP A 41 -1.69 -48.90 15.31
N PRO A 42 -2.71 -49.35 16.05
CA PRO A 42 -3.45 -50.54 15.61
C PRO A 42 -4.95 -50.59 15.94
N GLN A 43 -5.67 -51.19 14.99
CA GLN A 43 -6.86 -52.04 15.11
C GLN A 43 -7.19 -52.61 16.52
N ASN A 44 -8.38 -52.28 17.05
CA ASN A 44 -9.44 -53.21 17.51
C ASN A 44 -10.52 -52.56 18.39
N ALA A 45 -11.71 -53.17 18.36
CA ALA A 45 -12.96 -52.92 19.10
C ALA A 45 -13.83 -51.76 18.53
N GLY A 46 -15.06 -51.95 18.06
CA GLY A 46 -16.06 -52.97 18.37
C GLY A 46 -17.10 -52.39 19.34
N LEU A 47 -18.39 -52.44 18.95
CA LEU A 47 -19.61 -51.95 19.64
C LEU A 47 -19.95 -50.48 19.32
N SER A 48 -21.20 -50.03 19.17
CA SER A 48 -22.53 -50.64 19.07
C SER A 48 -23.47 -49.53 18.54
N ARG A 49 -24.58 -49.99 17.97
CA ARG A 49 -25.77 -49.29 17.46
C ARG A 49 -26.26 -48.02 18.18
N ASP A 50 -27.00 -47.27 17.37
CA ASP A 50 -28.16 -46.42 17.66
C ASP A 50 -27.92 -44.93 18.00
N SER A 51 -28.11 -44.09 16.97
CA SER A 51 -28.79 -42.80 17.15
C SER A 51 -29.45 -42.36 15.84
N ARG A 52 -30.79 -42.32 15.87
CA ARG A 52 -31.68 -41.81 14.84
C ARG A 52 -31.40 -40.33 14.58
N VAL A 53 -31.19 -39.96 13.31
CA VAL A 53 -31.13 -38.57 12.85
C VAL A 53 -32.56 -38.08 12.63
N TYR A 54 -33.01 -37.13 13.43
CA TYR A 54 -34.18 -36.31 13.12
C TYR A 54 -33.74 -35.20 12.16
N HIS A 55 -34.18 -35.28 10.91
CA HIS A 55 -34.18 -34.14 10.00
C HIS A 55 -35.43 -33.29 10.29
N THR A 56 -35.25 -32.13 10.90
CA THR A 56 -36.25 -31.06 10.90
C THR A 56 -35.74 -29.93 10.02
N SER A 57 -36.26 -29.85 8.80
CA SER A 57 -36.14 -28.69 7.92
C SER A 57 -36.99 -27.54 8.49
N PRO A 58 -36.51 -26.28 8.51
CA PRO A 58 -37.36 -25.13 8.81
C PRO A 58 -38.23 -24.76 7.58
N PRO A 59 -39.45 -24.25 7.77
CA PRO A 59 -40.33 -23.86 6.67
C PRO A 59 -39.96 -22.49 6.07
N HIS A 60 -40.26 -22.37 4.78
CA HIS A 60 -40.11 -21.19 3.93
C HIS A 60 -40.77 -19.92 4.47
N ASP A 61 -40.04 -18.80 4.34
CA ASP A 61 -40.50 -17.43 4.61
C ASP A 61 -41.59 -16.98 3.63
N ASN A 62 -42.61 -16.33 4.20
CA ASN A 62 -43.74 -15.70 3.54
C ASN A 62 -43.45 -14.18 3.40
N PRO A 63 -43.44 -13.59 2.19
CA PRO A 63 -42.97 -12.21 1.97
C PRO A 63 -43.93 -11.07 2.36
N ASP A 64 -45.07 -11.32 3.02
CA ASP A 64 -46.14 -10.30 3.16
C ASP A 64 -46.37 -9.71 4.57
N SER A 65 -45.40 -9.75 5.50
CA SER A 65 -45.63 -9.31 6.90
C SER A 65 -44.96 -8.01 7.37
N TRP A 66 -44.67 -7.06 6.47
CA TRP A 66 -44.23 -5.70 6.87
C TRP A 66 -45.35 -4.66 6.72
N VAL A 67 -46.12 -4.47 7.79
CA VAL A 67 -47.07 -3.35 7.89
C VAL A 67 -46.31 -2.08 8.28
N PHE A 68 -45.79 -1.37 7.28
CA PHE A 68 -45.35 0.02 7.41
C PHE A 68 -46.57 0.96 7.53
N PRO A 69 -46.54 2.06 8.32
CA PRO A 69 -47.70 2.91 8.49
C PRO A 69 -48.07 3.59 7.16
N ARG A 70 -49.25 3.27 6.61
CA ARG A 70 -49.82 3.85 5.37
C ARG A 70 -49.86 5.38 5.34
N PHE A 71 -49.66 6.05 6.47
CA PHE A 71 -49.63 7.50 6.61
C PHE A 71 -48.38 8.15 5.96
N ILE A 72 -47.20 7.53 6.09
CA ILE A 72 -45.94 8.07 5.57
C ILE A 72 -45.89 8.00 4.04
N VAL A 73 -46.39 6.90 3.46
CA VAL A 73 -46.45 6.70 2.00
C VAL A 73 -47.44 7.66 1.34
N ARG A 74 -48.60 7.91 1.96
CA ARG A 74 -49.57 8.90 1.44
C ARG A 74 -49.00 10.31 1.48
N PHE A 75 -48.37 10.70 2.59
CA PHE A 75 -47.75 12.02 2.74
C PHE A 75 -46.65 12.24 1.69
N MET A 76 -45.70 11.30 1.53
CA MET A 76 -44.63 11.43 0.54
C MET A 76 -45.13 11.41 -0.91
N SER A 77 -46.17 10.63 -1.23
CA SER A 77 -46.75 10.62 -2.59
C SER A 77 -47.42 11.94 -2.96
N GLN A 78 -47.92 12.68 -1.98
CA GLN A 78 -48.59 13.96 -2.18
C GLN A 78 -47.56 15.09 -2.32
N THR A 79 -46.46 15.04 -1.56
CA THR A 79 -45.34 15.99 -1.70
C THR A 79 -44.60 15.83 -3.04
N LEU A 80 -44.40 14.60 -3.52
CA LEU A 80 -43.75 14.34 -4.81
C LEU A 80 -44.59 14.79 -6.02
N ARG A 81 -45.92 14.66 -5.95
CA ARG A 81 -46.82 15.17 -7.01
C ARG A 81 -46.81 16.70 -7.10
N SER A 82 -46.69 17.39 -5.96
CA SER A 82 -46.55 18.85 -5.93
C SER A 82 -45.18 19.33 -6.42
N PHE A 83 -44.13 18.51 -6.31
CA PHE A 83 -42.79 18.83 -6.81
C PHE A 83 -42.69 18.67 -8.34
N ALA A 84 -43.31 17.63 -8.90
CA ALA A 84 -43.32 17.40 -10.35
C ALA A 84 -44.04 18.52 -11.14
N THR A 85 -45.13 19.06 -10.60
CA THR A 85 -45.86 20.19 -11.21
C THR A 85 -45.07 21.50 -11.15
N PHE A 86 -44.18 21.66 -10.16
CA PHE A 86 -43.31 22.82 -10.02
C PHE A 86 -42.16 22.80 -11.03
N THR A 87 -41.58 21.64 -11.31
CA THR A 87 -40.48 21.49 -12.30
C THR A 87 -40.93 21.71 -13.75
N ASP A 88 -42.17 21.38 -14.10
CA ASP A 88 -42.68 21.64 -15.46
C ASP A 88 -42.91 23.13 -15.75
N THR A 89 -43.10 23.95 -14.72
CA THR A 89 -43.30 25.40 -14.87
C THR A 89 -41.99 26.14 -15.17
N ILE A 90 -40.83 25.55 -14.90
CA ILE A 90 -39.51 26.18 -15.09
C ILE A 90 -38.93 25.92 -16.49
N ARG A 91 -39.53 25.05 -17.31
CA ARG A 91 -38.99 24.66 -18.63
C ARG A 91 -39.30 25.59 -19.82
N PHE A 92 -39.93 26.75 -19.62
CA PHE A 92 -40.16 27.73 -20.68
C PHE A 92 -39.15 28.88 -20.66
N VAL A 93 -37.90 28.60 -21.06
CA VAL A 93 -36.97 29.62 -21.58
C VAL A 93 -36.31 29.05 -22.84
N ARG A 94 -36.59 29.66 -23.99
CA ARG A 94 -36.08 29.29 -25.32
C ARG A 94 -34.55 29.30 -25.37
N PRO A 95 -33.89 28.34 -26.04
CA PRO A 95 -32.48 28.46 -26.37
C PRO A 95 -32.29 29.37 -27.60
N LEU A 96 -31.29 30.25 -27.52
CA LEU A 96 -30.76 31.00 -28.66
C LEU A 96 -29.93 30.07 -29.55
N THR A 97 -30.04 30.29 -30.86
CA THR A 97 -29.40 29.56 -31.96
C THR A 97 -27.87 29.58 -31.91
N PRO A 98 -27.18 28.53 -32.42
CA PRO A 98 -25.73 28.55 -32.56
C PRO A 98 -25.28 29.33 -33.80
N VAL A 99 -24.25 30.17 -33.60
CA VAL A 99 -23.52 30.88 -34.64
C VAL A 99 -22.64 29.89 -35.41
N ALA A 100 -22.74 29.93 -36.73
CA ALA A 100 -22.00 29.11 -37.66
C ALA A 100 -20.49 29.42 -37.64
N THR A 101 -19.66 28.42 -37.35
CA THR A 101 -18.23 28.43 -37.64
C THR A 101 -18.00 27.89 -39.05
N LYS A 102 -17.52 28.77 -39.96
CA LYS A 102 -17.05 28.41 -41.30
C LYS A 102 -15.82 27.51 -41.20
N ASN A 103 -15.92 26.28 -41.72
CA ASN A 103 -14.78 25.43 -42.03
C ASN A 103 -14.20 25.83 -43.40
N HIS A 104 -12.99 26.39 -43.41
CA HIS A 104 -12.11 26.31 -44.58
C HIS A 104 -11.17 25.12 -44.37
N ARG A 105 -11.42 24.02 -45.09
CA ARG A 105 -10.41 23.00 -45.39
C ARG A 105 -10.06 23.15 -46.86
N GLN A 106 -8.86 23.64 -47.14
CA GLN A 106 -8.21 23.52 -48.45
C GLN A 106 -7.32 22.28 -48.44
N HIS A 107 -7.43 21.52 -49.53
CA HIS A 107 -6.48 20.49 -49.95
C HIS A 107 -5.10 21.11 -50.23
N ALA A 108 -4.03 20.41 -49.85
CA ALA A 108 -2.73 20.55 -50.49
C ALA A 108 -1.94 19.25 -50.34
N ASP A 109 -1.44 18.77 -51.48
CA ASP A 109 -0.57 17.62 -51.70
C ASP A 109 0.82 17.76 -51.06
N PRO A 110 1.57 16.65 -50.90
CA PRO A 110 2.92 16.64 -50.39
C PRO A 110 3.93 16.72 -51.54
N ASP A 111 4.77 17.75 -51.57
CA ASP A 111 6.17 17.67 -51.99
C ASP A 111 6.79 19.07 -51.98
N THR A 112 7.78 19.28 -51.12
CA THR A 112 9.07 19.93 -51.41
C THR A 112 9.82 20.22 -50.11
N SER A 113 11.00 19.63 -50.03
CA SER A 113 12.01 19.84 -49.01
C SER A 113 12.70 21.20 -49.18
N THR A 114 12.60 22.08 -48.19
CA THR A 114 13.60 23.15 -47.96
C THR A 114 13.51 23.65 -46.52
N PRO A 115 14.64 23.78 -45.78
CA PRO A 115 14.61 24.24 -44.39
C PRO A 115 14.39 25.77 -44.32
N PRO A 116 13.64 26.27 -43.31
CA PRO A 116 13.37 27.69 -43.17
C PRO A 116 14.57 28.47 -42.57
N PRO A 117 14.76 29.74 -42.94
CA PRO A 117 15.82 30.60 -42.40
C PRO A 117 15.55 31.06 -40.95
N PRO A 118 16.60 31.45 -40.20
CA PRO A 118 16.49 31.79 -38.78
C PRO A 118 15.69 33.10 -38.53
N PRO A 119 15.00 33.20 -37.38
CA PRO A 119 14.12 34.33 -37.08
C PRO A 119 14.91 35.61 -36.74
N LYS A 120 14.48 36.73 -37.31
CA LYS A 120 14.97 38.08 -36.98
C LYS A 120 14.46 38.54 -35.59
N PRO A 121 15.25 39.34 -34.85
CA PRO A 121 14.86 39.85 -33.53
C PRO A 121 13.69 40.83 -33.61
N ARG A 122 12.75 40.71 -32.67
CA ARG A 122 11.55 41.54 -32.56
C ARG A 122 11.86 42.87 -31.87
N GLU A 123 11.45 43.97 -32.49
CA GLU A 123 11.40 45.30 -31.88
C GLU A 123 10.22 45.41 -30.89
N PRO A 124 10.33 46.22 -29.83
CA PRO A 124 9.29 46.37 -28.80
C PRO A 124 8.13 47.28 -29.25
N CYS A 125 6.90 46.79 -29.09
CA CYS A 125 5.69 47.59 -29.28
C CYS A 125 5.48 48.63 -28.15
N PRO A 126 4.88 49.80 -28.45
CA PRO A 126 4.55 50.83 -27.47
C PRO A 126 3.25 50.52 -26.70
N PRO A 127 3.03 51.14 -25.52
CA PRO A 127 1.92 50.80 -24.64
C PRO A 127 0.57 51.34 -25.12
N CYS A 128 -0.41 50.44 -25.25
CA CYS A 128 -1.81 50.80 -25.45
C CYS A 128 -2.46 51.23 -24.12
N THR A 129 -2.90 52.48 -24.04
CA THR A 129 -3.82 52.97 -23.00
C THR A 129 -5.26 52.59 -23.38
N SER A 130 -5.89 51.67 -22.65
CA SER A 130 -7.32 51.41 -22.78
C SER A 130 -8.13 52.27 -21.80
N LYS A 131 -9.00 53.12 -22.35
CA LYS A 131 -10.02 53.88 -21.64
C LYS A 131 -11.15 52.94 -21.19
N ALA A 132 -11.43 52.95 -19.89
CA ALA A 132 -12.62 52.32 -19.32
C ALA A 132 -13.89 53.05 -19.79
N SER A 133 -14.80 52.33 -20.46
CA SER A 133 -16.17 52.77 -20.72
C SER A 133 -17.11 51.95 -19.83
N ASN A 134 -17.57 52.57 -18.75
CA ASN A 134 -18.64 52.08 -17.89
C ASN A 134 -19.98 52.29 -18.61
N LYS A 135 -20.54 51.25 -19.23
CA LYS A 135 -21.95 51.23 -19.62
C LYS A 135 -22.75 50.54 -18.52
N GLY A 136 -23.46 51.34 -17.75
CA GLY A 136 -24.38 50.88 -16.72
C GLY A 136 -25.52 50.04 -17.32
N LEU A 137 -25.62 48.79 -16.86
CA LEU A 137 -26.77 47.94 -17.11
C LEU A 137 -27.87 48.31 -16.11
N VAL A 138 -28.85 49.10 -16.55
CA VAL A 138 -30.06 49.40 -15.77
C VAL A 138 -31.00 48.20 -15.86
N VAL A 139 -30.99 47.35 -14.83
CA VAL A 139 -32.01 46.30 -14.65
C VAL A 139 -33.24 46.94 -14.01
N LYS A 140 -34.28 47.19 -14.81
CA LYS A 140 -35.62 47.53 -14.30
C LYS A 140 -36.23 46.30 -13.65
N MET A 141 -36.22 46.23 -12.32
CA MET A 141 -37.04 45.28 -11.57
C MET A 141 -38.49 45.76 -11.53
N THR A 142 -39.40 45.00 -12.15
CA THR A 142 -40.85 45.22 -12.07
C THR A 142 -41.40 44.63 -10.78
N LYS A 143 -42.20 45.45 -10.09
CA LYS A 143 -42.69 45.30 -8.72
C LYS A 143 -43.86 44.30 -8.55
N LYS A 144 -43.88 43.19 -9.29
CA LYS A 144 -44.97 42.20 -9.21
C LYS A 144 -44.42 40.78 -9.19
N SER A 145 -44.10 40.29 -7.99
CA SER A 145 -44.18 38.88 -7.54
C SER A 145 -43.40 38.75 -6.23
N PHE A 146 -43.98 39.21 -5.11
CA PHE A 146 -43.40 39.02 -3.77
C PHE A 146 -44.48 38.49 -2.83
N VAL A 147 -45.05 37.32 -3.18
CA VAL A 147 -45.85 36.49 -2.27
C VAL A 147 -45.29 35.06 -2.32
N MET A 148 -44.02 34.93 -1.99
CA MET A 148 -43.42 33.69 -1.50
C MET A 148 -42.36 34.08 -0.47
N PRO A 149 -42.69 34.06 0.85
CA PRO A 149 -41.64 33.63 1.77
C PRO A 149 -42.11 32.91 3.05
N LEU A 150 -43.37 32.46 3.19
CA LEU A 150 -43.78 31.80 4.43
C LEU A 150 -43.83 30.28 4.34
N LYS A 151 -44.45 29.71 3.30
CA LYS A 151 -44.54 28.25 3.14
C LYS A 151 -43.17 27.61 2.85
N PHE A 152 -42.30 28.28 2.10
CA PHE A 152 -40.94 27.81 1.81
C PHE A 152 -40.02 27.93 3.04
N ALA A 153 -40.18 28.99 3.84
CA ALA A 153 -39.47 29.14 5.10
C ALA A 153 -39.91 28.10 6.14
N ILE A 154 -41.21 27.80 6.24
CA ILE A 154 -41.74 26.75 7.13
C ILE A 154 -41.25 25.37 6.71
N VAL A 155 -41.22 25.05 5.41
CA VAL A 155 -40.68 23.77 4.92
C VAL A 155 -39.17 23.67 5.16
N MET A 156 -38.40 24.75 4.94
CA MET A 156 -36.96 24.77 5.28
C MET A 156 -36.71 24.66 6.80
N LEU A 157 -37.57 25.25 7.63
CA LEU A 157 -37.50 25.08 9.10
C LEU A 157 -37.84 23.64 9.50
N PHE A 158 -38.85 23.03 8.88
CA PHE A 158 -39.24 21.64 9.18
C PHE A 158 -38.21 20.61 8.70
N VAL A 159 -37.61 20.82 7.52
CA VAL A 159 -36.56 19.94 6.97
C VAL A 159 -35.23 20.15 7.69
N GLY A 160 -34.93 21.37 8.15
CA GLY A 160 -33.77 21.65 9.00
C GLY A 160 -33.85 21.06 10.40
N PHE A 161 -35.06 20.89 10.95
CA PHE A 161 -35.27 20.33 12.30
C PHE A 161 -35.34 18.79 12.34
N MET A 162 -35.58 18.11 11.22
CA MET A 162 -35.66 16.65 11.16
C MET A 162 -34.30 15.92 11.07
N GLY A 163 -33.18 16.64 11.10
CA GLY A 163 -31.88 16.09 10.71
C GLY A 163 -31.18 15.18 11.72
N PHE A 164 -31.45 15.30 13.02
CA PHE A 164 -30.79 14.50 14.05
C PHE A 164 -31.73 14.30 15.23
N ALA A 165 -32.59 13.29 15.17
CA ALA A 165 -33.14 12.75 16.41
C ALA A 165 -31.92 12.34 17.28
N PRO A 166 -31.81 12.84 18.52
CA PRO A 166 -30.75 12.38 19.41
C PRO A 166 -30.86 10.86 19.51
N VAL A 167 -29.74 10.16 19.43
CA VAL A 167 -29.71 8.71 19.64
C VAL A 167 -30.32 8.47 21.01
N ASN A 168 -31.47 7.80 21.04
CA ASN A 168 -32.11 7.47 22.29
C ASN A 168 -31.25 6.40 22.96
N ARG A 169 -30.53 6.77 24.02
CA ARG A 169 -29.65 5.83 24.74
C ARG A 169 -30.45 4.69 25.39
N ASP A 170 -31.75 4.90 25.60
CA ASP A 170 -32.65 3.90 26.17
C ASP A 170 -33.24 2.97 25.10
N GLU A 171 -32.91 3.15 23.82
CA GLU A 171 -33.36 2.25 22.75
C GLU A 171 -32.69 0.88 22.89
N THR A 172 -33.52 -0.16 22.94
CA THR A 172 -33.09 -1.56 22.90
C THR A 172 -32.46 -1.86 21.55
N VAL A 173 -31.18 -2.26 21.55
CA VAL A 173 -30.41 -2.52 20.32
C VAL A 173 -30.06 -3.98 20.12
N VAL A 174 -30.10 -4.79 21.17
CA VAL A 174 -29.82 -6.24 21.09
C VAL A 174 -30.59 -7.00 22.16
N LEU A 175 -30.94 -8.26 21.84
CA LEU A 175 -31.51 -9.23 22.77
C LEU A 175 -30.43 -10.28 23.08
N ILE A 176 -30.10 -10.47 24.36
CA ILE A 176 -29.15 -11.50 24.84
C ILE A 176 -29.94 -12.43 25.76
N ASP A 177 -30.07 -13.70 25.39
CA ASP A 177 -30.89 -14.68 26.15
C ASP A 177 -32.33 -14.20 26.44
N ARG A 178 -32.90 -13.42 25.51
CA ARG A 178 -34.22 -12.73 25.60
C ARG A 178 -34.26 -11.53 26.55
N GLU A 179 -33.15 -11.14 27.15
CA GLU A 179 -33.05 -9.88 27.88
C GLU A 179 -32.70 -8.74 26.92
N GLU A 180 -33.37 -7.61 27.10
CA GLU A 180 -33.15 -6.39 26.33
C GLU A 180 -31.91 -5.65 26.84
N ALA A 181 -30.95 -5.41 25.94
CA ALA A 181 -29.81 -4.54 26.21
C ALA A 181 -29.96 -3.22 25.43
N ALA A 182 -30.09 -2.13 26.18
CA ALA A 182 -30.15 -0.77 25.64
C ALA A 182 -28.77 -0.26 25.21
N MET A 183 -28.75 0.70 24.28
CA MET A 183 -27.51 1.34 23.82
C MET A 183 -26.69 1.95 24.97
N ALA A 184 -27.35 2.49 26.00
CA ALA A 184 -26.71 3.03 27.20
C ALA A 184 -25.76 2.02 27.86
N ALA A 185 -26.19 0.75 27.97
CA ALA A 185 -25.41 -0.31 28.61
C ALA A 185 -24.20 -0.73 27.75
N LEU A 186 -24.28 -0.58 26.43
CA LEU A 186 -23.20 -0.92 25.50
C LEU A 186 -22.22 0.23 25.25
N TRP A 187 -22.61 1.47 25.56
CA TRP A 187 -21.83 2.66 25.20
C TRP A 187 -20.42 2.65 25.80
N GLU A 188 -20.27 2.41 27.10
CA GLU A 188 -18.96 2.45 27.76
C GLU A 188 -18.01 1.36 27.23
N PRO A 189 -18.41 0.07 27.14
CA PRO A 189 -17.57 -0.96 26.51
C PRO A 189 -17.18 -0.65 25.07
N LEU A 190 -18.11 -0.09 24.27
CA LEU A 190 -17.83 0.29 22.88
C LEU A 190 -16.88 1.50 22.79
N ALA A 191 -17.04 2.48 23.67
CA ALA A 191 -16.18 3.66 23.77
C ALA A 191 -14.75 3.28 24.19
N GLU A 192 -14.62 2.29 25.08
CA GLU A 192 -13.32 1.72 25.46
C GLU A 192 -12.69 0.95 24.29
N ALA A 193 -13.44 0.02 23.68
CA ALA A 193 -12.92 -0.88 22.65
C ALA A 193 -12.60 -0.18 21.32
N ALA A 194 -13.42 0.79 20.90
CA ALA A 194 -13.32 1.41 19.57
C ALA A 194 -13.43 2.93 19.57
N GLY A 195 -13.74 3.57 20.71
CA GLY A 195 -14.02 5.00 20.78
C GLY A 195 -12.87 5.87 20.29
N GLY A 196 -11.62 5.54 20.64
CA GLY A 196 -10.44 6.26 20.18
C GLY A 196 -10.34 6.28 18.65
N LEU A 197 -10.45 5.10 18.02
CA LEU A 197 -10.41 4.96 16.57
C LEU A 197 -11.52 5.77 15.88
N VAL A 198 -12.74 5.74 16.43
CA VAL A 198 -13.87 6.52 15.91
C VAL A 198 -13.61 8.02 16.05
N VAL A 199 -13.09 8.49 17.18
CA VAL A 199 -12.72 9.90 17.39
C VAL A 199 -11.65 10.35 16.41
N GLU A 200 -10.64 9.53 16.14
CA GLU A 200 -9.59 9.81 15.16
C GLU A 200 -10.18 9.93 13.74
N GLU A 201 -11.01 8.97 13.33
CA GLU A 201 -11.69 9.00 12.03
C GLU A 201 -12.58 10.24 11.85
N GLN A 202 -13.33 10.62 12.89
CA GLN A 202 -14.19 11.81 12.86
C GLN A 202 -13.39 13.11 12.88
N THR A 203 -12.31 13.16 13.67
CA THR A 203 -11.38 14.30 13.68
C THR A 203 -10.83 14.51 12.27
N LEU A 204 -10.35 13.45 11.63
CA LEU A 204 -9.83 13.55 10.27
C LEU A 204 -10.91 13.98 9.27
N ASN A 205 -12.15 13.48 9.37
CA ASN A 205 -13.26 13.93 8.51
C ASN A 205 -13.45 15.45 8.59
N VAL A 206 -13.55 15.99 9.81
CA VAL A 206 -13.77 17.43 10.05
C VAL A 206 -12.60 18.25 9.51
N ARG A 207 -11.36 17.82 9.77
CA ARG A 207 -10.15 18.52 9.34
C ARG A 207 -9.97 18.49 7.82
N LEU A 208 -10.23 17.35 7.18
CA LEU A 208 -10.22 17.23 5.72
C LEU A 208 -11.28 18.13 5.06
N ALA A 209 -12.51 18.16 5.60
CA ALA A 209 -13.56 19.03 5.09
C ALA A 209 -13.19 20.52 5.21
N ALA A 210 -12.61 20.91 6.35
CA ALA A 210 -12.12 22.27 6.56
C ALA A 210 -10.98 22.62 5.59
N GLU A 211 -10.05 21.69 5.36
CA GLU A 211 -8.92 21.89 4.47
C GLU A 211 -9.35 21.97 2.98
N LEU A 212 -10.27 21.12 2.54
CA LEU A 212 -10.90 21.21 1.22
C LEU A 212 -11.57 22.57 1.03
N LYS A 213 -12.38 23.00 2.00
CA LYS A 213 -13.04 24.32 1.98
C LYS A 213 -12.02 25.47 1.93
N ARG A 214 -10.95 25.40 2.72
CA ARG A 214 -9.88 26.41 2.78
C ARG A 214 -9.18 26.56 1.43
N ARG A 215 -9.01 25.46 0.69
CA ARG A 215 -8.40 25.46 -0.67
C ARG A 215 -9.41 25.69 -1.79
N GLY A 216 -10.68 25.88 -1.48
CA GLY A 216 -11.73 26.02 -2.51
C GLY A 216 -11.93 24.76 -3.36
N LEU A 217 -11.60 23.58 -2.81
CA LEU A 217 -11.72 22.29 -3.49
C LEU A 217 -13.04 21.63 -3.10
N THR A 218 -13.69 20.99 -4.08
CA THR A 218 -14.89 20.18 -3.87
C THR A 218 -14.61 18.73 -4.26
N LEU A 219 -15.06 17.80 -3.43
CA LEU A 219 -14.91 16.37 -3.70
C LEU A 219 -16.11 15.88 -4.53
N SER A 220 -15.84 15.38 -5.74
CA SER A 220 -16.90 14.84 -6.60
C SER A 220 -17.25 13.39 -6.21
N PRO A 221 -18.48 12.92 -6.46
CA PRO A 221 -18.85 11.52 -6.27
C PRO A 221 -17.96 10.55 -7.06
N GLU A 222 -17.52 10.95 -8.25
CA GLU A 222 -16.65 10.16 -9.11
C GLU A 222 -15.28 9.92 -8.46
N ALA A 223 -14.76 10.87 -7.69
CA ALA A 223 -13.51 10.70 -6.95
C ALA A 223 -13.62 9.59 -5.88
N VAL A 224 -14.79 9.48 -5.21
CA VAL A 224 -15.04 8.41 -4.24
C VAL A 224 -15.15 7.05 -4.95
N GLU A 225 -15.74 7.02 -6.14
CA GLU A 225 -15.84 5.79 -6.94
C GLU A 225 -14.47 5.35 -7.50
N VAL A 226 -13.57 6.30 -7.79
CA VAL A 226 -12.16 5.98 -8.11
C VAL A 226 -11.51 5.23 -6.94
N GLU A 227 -11.69 5.66 -5.69
CA GLU A 227 -11.14 4.94 -4.53
C GLU A 227 -11.75 3.54 -4.36
N ARG A 228 -13.04 3.38 -4.67
CA ARG A 228 -13.67 2.06 -4.64
C ARG A 228 -13.01 1.11 -5.65
N ARG A 229 -12.74 1.59 -6.87
CA ARG A 229 -12.01 0.80 -7.89
C ARG A 229 -10.58 0.50 -7.45
N LEU A 230 -9.88 1.45 -6.85
CA LEU A 230 -8.52 1.22 -6.34
C LEU A 230 -8.50 0.19 -5.20
N LEU A 231 -9.48 0.21 -4.29
CA LEU A 231 -9.66 -0.82 -3.27
C LEU A 231 -9.88 -2.20 -3.90
N ALA A 232 -10.73 -2.28 -4.92
CA ALA A 232 -10.98 -3.52 -5.64
C ALA A 232 -9.73 -4.06 -6.35
N GLU A 233 -8.96 -3.20 -7.04
CA GLU A 233 -7.67 -3.57 -7.64
C GLU A 233 -6.70 -4.10 -6.60
N ALA A 234 -6.57 -3.41 -5.47
CA ALA A 234 -5.70 -3.79 -4.38
C ALA A 234 -6.06 -5.15 -3.75
N VAL A 235 -7.34 -5.41 -3.50
CA VAL A 235 -7.80 -6.69 -2.95
C VAL A 235 -7.54 -7.82 -3.94
N ARG A 236 -7.73 -7.57 -5.24
CA ARG A 236 -7.36 -8.54 -6.29
C ARG A 236 -5.87 -8.86 -6.27
N ASP A 237 -5.03 -7.83 -6.21
CA ASP A 237 -3.57 -8.00 -6.21
C ASP A 237 -3.08 -8.78 -4.96
N LEU A 238 -3.70 -8.57 -3.80
CA LEU A 238 -3.41 -9.36 -2.59
C LEU A 238 -3.82 -10.84 -2.73
N GLN A 239 -4.95 -11.12 -3.38
CA GLN A 239 -5.45 -12.49 -3.55
C GLN A 239 -4.76 -13.25 -4.68
N ALA A 240 -4.13 -12.56 -5.63
CA ALA A 240 -3.35 -13.19 -6.69
C ALA A 240 -2.13 -13.98 -6.14
N GLY A 241 -1.72 -13.71 -4.90
CA GLY A 241 -0.59 -14.38 -4.25
C GLY A 241 0.77 -13.94 -4.81
N PRO A 242 1.88 -14.49 -4.29
CA PRO A 242 3.20 -14.18 -4.79
C PRO A 242 3.37 -14.62 -6.26
N VAL A 243 3.95 -13.71 -7.05
CA VAL A 243 4.41 -14.01 -8.41
C VAL A 243 5.67 -14.86 -8.30
N ASN A 244 5.70 -15.99 -9.00
CA ASN A 244 6.89 -16.80 -9.17
C ASN A 244 7.98 -15.95 -9.86
N PRO A 245 9.14 -15.77 -9.22
CA PRO A 245 10.20 -14.91 -9.73
C PRO A 245 10.87 -15.44 -11.00
N GLU A 246 10.79 -16.73 -11.29
CA GLU A 246 11.48 -17.35 -12.42
C GLU A 246 10.76 -17.16 -13.76
N ASN A 247 9.42 -17.15 -13.74
CA ASN A 247 8.60 -17.14 -14.96
C ASN A 247 7.51 -16.04 -14.95
N GLY A 248 7.38 -15.27 -13.86
CA GLY A 248 6.36 -14.24 -13.72
C GLY A 248 4.93 -14.77 -13.58
N SER A 249 4.72 -16.09 -13.42
CA SER A 249 3.39 -16.68 -13.20
C SER A 249 2.99 -16.56 -11.73
N PHE A 250 1.71 -16.39 -11.43
CA PHE A 250 1.26 -16.47 -10.04
C PHE A 250 1.36 -17.91 -9.54
N LEU A 251 1.88 -18.13 -8.32
CA LEU A 251 1.95 -19.49 -7.74
C LEU A 251 0.55 -20.09 -7.50
N ASN A 252 -0.47 -19.23 -7.41
CA ASN A 252 -1.87 -19.62 -7.51
C ASN A 252 -2.31 -19.33 -8.95
N GLU A 253 -2.37 -20.36 -9.79
CA GLU A 253 -2.71 -20.35 -11.23
C GLU A 253 -4.15 -19.88 -11.54
N ARG A 254 -4.66 -18.82 -10.93
CA ARG A 254 -5.93 -18.24 -11.35
C ARG A 254 -5.66 -17.07 -12.26
N ASP A 255 -5.97 -17.27 -13.54
CA ASP A 255 -5.86 -16.27 -14.58
C ASP A 255 -6.53 -14.96 -14.12
N PRO A 256 -5.82 -13.82 -14.13
CA PRO A 256 -6.40 -12.51 -13.87
C PRO A 256 -7.65 -12.20 -14.70
N ALA A 257 -7.81 -12.82 -15.88
CA ALA A 257 -8.99 -12.70 -16.73
C ALA A 257 -10.27 -13.32 -16.12
N GLU A 258 -10.16 -14.25 -15.16
CA GLU A 258 -11.30 -14.89 -14.50
C GLU A 258 -11.91 -14.07 -13.35
N TRP A 259 -11.44 -12.85 -13.13
CA TRP A 259 -11.98 -11.97 -12.11
C TRP A 259 -13.16 -11.18 -12.66
N ASP A 260 -14.34 -11.80 -12.64
CA ASP A 260 -15.60 -11.09 -12.88
C ASP A 260 -15.92 -10.06 -11.77
N ALA A 261 -16.84 -9.14 -12.08
CA ALA A 261 -17.22 -8.05 -11.17
C ALA A 261 -17.80 -8.57 -9.84
N ASP A 262 -18.54 -9.67 -9.86
CA ASP A 262 -19.19 -10.24 -8.68
C ASP A 262 -18.17 -10.88 -7.74
N ARG A 263 -17.14 -11.53 -8.28
CA ARG A 263 -16.04 -12.12 -7.54
C ARG A 263 -15.21 -11.05 -6.86
N VAL A 264 -14.89 -9.96 -7.57
CA VAL A 264 -14.22 -8.79 -6.99
C VAL A 264 -15.06 -8.22 -5.85
N ALA A 265 -16.38 -8.05 -6.05
CA ALA A 265 -17.27 -7.54 -5.01
C ALA A 265 -17.30 -8.46 -3.78
N ARG A 266 -17.37 -9.78 -3.96
CA ARG A 266 -17.29 -10.76 -2.86
C ARG A 266 -15.95 -10.70 -2.13
N ALA A 267 -14.84 -10.56 -2.86
CA ALA A 267 -13.50 -10.44 -2.27
C ALA A 267 -13.37 -9.16 -1.43
N VAL A 268 -13.85 -8.02 -1.94
CA VAL A 268 -13.87 -6.75 -1.20
C VAL A 268 -14.77 -6.86 0.04
N ASN A 269 -15.94 -7.47 -0.07
CA ASN A 269 -16.84 -7.66 1.08
C ASN A 269 -16.20 -8.53 2.16
N ARG A 270 -15.53 -9.63 1.78
CA ARG A 270 -14.79 -10.49 2.72
C ARG A 270 -13.66 -9.72 3.40
N PHE A 271 -12.86 -9.00 2.62
CA PHE A 271 -11.79 -8.15 3.15
C PHE A 271 -12.34 -7.11 4.15
N CYS A 272 -13.49 -6.50 3.85
CA CYS A 272 -14.14 -5.56 4.77
C CYS A 272 -14.62 -6.25 6.06
N GLN A 273 -15.22 -7.45 5.95
CA GLN A 273 -15.67 -8.23 7.12
C GLN A 273 -14.50 -8.63 8.02
N GLU A 274 -13.42 -9.17 7.45
CA GLU A 274 -12.20 -9.57 8.17
C GLU A 274 -11.53 -8.39 8.89
N ARG A 275 -11.73 -7.17 8.39
CA ARG A 275 -11.19 -5.94 8.97
C ARG A 275 -12.19 -5.15 9.83
N GLY A 276 -13.42 -5.66 10.01
CA GLY A 276 -14.45 -5.00 10.82
C GLY A 276 -14.97 -3.69 10.19
N PHE A 277 -14.94 -3.57 8.86
CA PHE A 277 -15.52 -2.43 8.14
C PHE A 277 -16.97 -2.70 7.75
N GLY A 278 -17.89 -2.10 8.51
CA GLY A 278 -19.28 -1.95 8.09
C GLY A 278 -19.45 -0.92 6.96
N PRO A 279 -20.64 -0.85 6.34
CA PRO A 279 -20.91 0.02 5.18
C PRO A 279 -20.74 1.51 5.47
N VAL A 280 -21.04 1.96 6.71
CA VAL A 280 -20.86 3.36 7.12
C VAL A 280 -19.37 3.71 7.18
N ARG A 281 -18.56 2.89 7.86
CA ARG A 281 -17.11 3.10 7.98
C ARG A 281 -16.41 2.98 6.63
N LEU A 282 -16.83 2.03 5.78
CA LEU A 282 -16.30 1.89 4.42
C LEU A 282 -16.55 3.14 3.58
N ARG A 283 -17.76 3.71 3.60
CA ARG A 283 -18.04 4.99 2.92
C ARG A 283 -17.17 6.13 3.45
N GLY A 284 -17.01 6.22 4.77
CA GLY A 284 -16.10 7.19 5.40
C GLY A 284 -14.65 7.02 4.95
N LEU A 285 -14.15 5.78 4.90
CA LEU A 285 -12.81 5.45 4.43
C LEU A 285 -12.58 5.86 2.97
N LEU A 286 -13.53 5.55 2.08
CA LEU A 286 -13.46 5.93 0.66
C LEU A 286 -13.45 7.45 0.50
N TRP A 287 -14.33 8.16 1.22
CA TRP A 287 -14.38 9.62 1.20
C TRP A 287 -13.07 10.25 1.69
N ARG A 288 -12.53 9.78 2.83
CA ARG A 288 -11.26 10.28 3.38
C ARG A 288 -10.09 10.03 2.44
N SER A 289 -10.01 8.85 1.84
CA SER A 289 -8.97 8.50 0.88
C SER A 289 -9.04 9.42 -0.34
N ALA A 290 -10.23 9.65 -0.88
CA ALA A 290 -10.44 10.54 -2.03
C ALA A 290 -10.08 12.01 -1.69
N ALA A 291 -10.48 12.48 -0.50
CA ALA A 291 -10.15 13.83 -0.01
C ALA A 291 -8.64 14.02 0.18
N LEU A 292 -7.96 13.07 0.83
CA LEU A 292 -6.51 13.09 0.99
C LEU A 292 -5.81 13.12 -0.36
N ARG A 293 -6.22 12.24 -1.29
CA ARG A 293 -5.65 12.18 -2.64
C ARG A 293 -5.82 13.49 -3.41
N LEU A 294 -7.00 14.10 -3.31
CA LEU A 294 -7.28 15.39 -3.94
C LEU A 294 -6.37 16.49 -3.36
N LEU A 295 -6.15 16.50 -2.05
CA LEU A 295 -5.32 17.50 -1.35
C LEU A 295 -3.81 17.32 -1.57
N THR A 296 -3.35 16.11 -1.88
CA THR A 296 -1.92 15.81 -2.12
C THR A 296 -1.54 15.79 -3.58
N ARG A 297 -2.50 15.81 -4.51
CA ARG A 297 -2.26 15.71 -5.95
C ARG A 297 -1.16 16.65 -6.45
N ASP A 298 -1.18 17.91 -6.01
CA ASP A 298 -0.25 18.95 -6.47
C ASP A 298 1.12 18.89 -5.76
N SER A 299 1.23 18.09 -4.69
CA SER A 299 2.49 17.90 -3.95
C SER A 299 3.35 16.76 -4.49
N ILE A 300 2.82 15.94 -5.40
CA ILE A 300 3.54 14.77 -5.94
C ILE A 300 4.43 15.25 -7.09
N THR A 301 5.74 15.21 -6.86
CA THR A 301 6.72 15.51 -7.88
C THR A 301 6.70 14.44 -8.99
N PRO A 302 6.89 14.84 -10.26
CA PRO A 302 7.06 13.90 -11.36
C PRO A 302 8.16 12.87 -11.05
N VAL A 303 7.96 11.66 -11.56
CA VAL A 303 8.92 10.59 -11.38
C VAL A 303 10.13 10.86 -12.28
N ASP A 304 11.33 10.82 -11.69
CA ASP A 304 12.57 10.96 -12.44
C ASP A 304 12.85 9.68 -13.24
N GLU A 305 13.24 9.82 -14.49
CA GLU A 305 13.55 8.68 -15.35
C GLU A 305 14.76 7.89 -14.84
N ASN A 306 15.74 8.56 -14.23
CA ASN A 306 16.90 7.87 -13.65
C ASN A 306 16.48 6.99 -12.46
N GLU A 307 15.52 7.45 -11.66
CA GLU A 307 14.93 6.65 -10.57
C GLU A 307 14.24 5.40 -11.13
N LEU A 308 13.47 5.54 -12.21
CA LEU A 308 12.80 4.40 -12.84
C LEU A 308 13.79 3.41 -13.44
N ARG A 309 14.87 3.89 -14.06
CA ARG A 309 15.94 3.03 -14.57
C ARG A 309 16.65 2.31 -13.43
N ARG A 310 16.84 2.96 -12.28
CA ARG A 310 17.38 2.31 -11.08
C ARG A 310 16.42 1.24 -10.55
N GLN A 311 15.13 1.54 -10.42
CA GLN A 311 14.12 0.57 -9.99
C GLN A 311 14.05 -0.63 -10.95
N HIS A 312 14.15 -0.39 -12.27
CA HIS A 312 14.25 -1.44 -13.27
C HIS A 312 15.49 -2.31 -13.06
N LYS A 313 16.68 -1.71 -12.87
CA LYS A 313 17.91 -2.46 -12.56
C LYS A 313 17.85 -3.22 -11.23
N VAL A 314 17.15 -2.70 -10.24
CA VAL A 314 16.94 -3.41 -8.97
C VAL A 314 16.06 -4.64 -9.17
N ARG A 315 14.99 -4.52 -9.96
CA ARG A 315 13.99 -5.59 -10.13
C ARG A 315 14.37 -6.63 -11.18
N PHE A 316 14.95 -6.17 -12.29
CA PHE A 316 15.22 -6.96 -13.49
C PHE A 316 16.69 -6.96 -13.91
N GLY A 317 17.53 -6.18 -13.24
CA GLY A 317 18.95 -6.15 -13.52
C GLY A 317 19.68 -7.40 -13.05
N PRO A 318 21.00 -7.46 -13.34
CA PRO A 318 21.81 -8.61 -13.00
C PRO A 318 21.87 -8.80 -11.48
N ARG A 319 21.80 -10.07 -11.04
CA ARG A 319 21.78 -10.43 -9.61
C ARG A 319 23.08 -11.11 -9.22
N ALA A 320 23.54 -10.82 -8.01
CA ALA A 320 24.66 -11.50 -7.40
C ALA A 320 24.17 -12.58 -6.44
N ARG A 321 24.74 -13.79 -6.56
CA ARG A 321 24.57 -14.87 -5.59
C ARG A 321 25.78 -14.91 -4.69
N VAL A 322 25.56 -14.81 -3.39
CA VAL A 322 26.65 -14.70 -2.42
C VAL A 322 26.40 -15.51 -1.18
N LEU A 323 27.47 -15.85 -0.47
CA LEU A 323 27.41 -16.29 0.91
C LEU A 323 27.99 -15.18 1.80
N LEU A 324 27.34 -14.90 2.93
CA LEU A 324 27.67 -13.81 3.83
C LEU A 324 28.02 -14.34 5.23
N ILE A 325 29.12 -13.85 5.78
CA ILE A 325 29.43 -13.94 7.21
C ILE A 325 29.49 -12.53 7.75
N THR A 326 28.71 -12.26 8.80
CA THR A 326 28.80 -11.01 9.57
C THR A 326 29.27 -11.30 10.99
N GLY A 327 29.92 -10.32 11.61
CA GLY A 327 30.34 -10.40 13.01
C GLY A 327 30.41 -9.02 13.64
N ALA A 328 30.63 -8.97 14.95
CA ALA A 328 30.61 -7.72 15.71
C ALA A 328 31.85 -6.86 15.46
N THR A 329 32.98 -7.46 15.05
CA THR A 329 34.23 -6.73 14.83
C THR A 329 35.00 -7.24 13.60
N SER A 330 35.82 -6.38 13.01
CA SER A 330 36.69 -6.77 11.88
C SER A 330 37.71 -7.86 12.26
N ALA A 331 38.15 -7.93 13.51
CA ALA A 331 39.09 -8.93 13.99
C ALA A 331 38.44 -10.34 14.06
N GLU A 332 37.20 -10.39 14.53
CA GLU A 332 36.39 -11.62 14.55
C GLU A 332 36.16 -12.14 13.13
N VAL A 333 35.70 -11.26 12.24
CA VAL A 333 35.44 -11.61 10.84
C VAL A 333 36.73 -11.96 10.09
N GLY A 334 37.85 -11.29 10.37
CA GLY A 334 39.16 -11.66 9.82
C GLY A 334 39.64 -13.04 10.29
N THR A 335 39.24 -13.46 11.49
CA THR A 335 39.50 -14.83 11.98
C THR A 335 38.62 -15.84 11.26
N ALA A 336 37.33 -15.54 11.07
CA ALA A 336 36.45 -16.37 10.25
C ALA A 336 36.99 -16.53 8.82
N ARG A 337 37.48 -15.45 8.19
CA ARG A 337 38.08 -15.49 6.85
C ARG A 337 39.28 -16.43 6.76
N ARG A 338 40.19 -16.35 7.74
CA ARG A 338 41.36 -17.25 7.82
C ARG A 338 40.91 -18.70 7.97
N GLU A 339 39.94 -18.97 8.85
CA GLU A 339 39.40 -20.32 9.07
C GLU A 339 38.77 -20.90 7.79
N VAL A 340 38.07 -20.09 6.98
CA VAL A 340 37.54 -20.53 5.68
C VAL A 340 38.66 -20.99 4.76
N PHE A 341 39.75 -20.21 4.64
CA PHE A 341 40.89 -20.60 3.82
C PHE A 341 41.59 -21.86 4.35
N ASP A 342 41.88 -21.91 5.66
CA ASP A 342 42.57 -23.04 6.27
C ASP A 342 41.81 -24.35 6.05
N ARG A 343 40.48 -24.34 6.23
CA ARG A 343 39.61 -25.48 5.94
C ARG A 343 39.60 -25.85 4.46
N ALA A 344 39.49 -24.86 3.57
CA ALA A 344 39.50 -25.12 2.13
C ALA A 344 40.84 -25.72 1.65
N TYR A 345 41.97 -25.27 2.20
CA TYR A 345 43.30 -25.83 1.90
C TYR A 345 43.51 -27.23 2.49
N ALA A 346 42.96 -27.51 3.68
CA ALA A 346 42.99 -28.86 4.25
C ALA A 346 42.30 -29.87 3.31
N MET A 347 41.13 -29.52 2.75
CA MET A 347 40.42 -30.35 1.78
C MET A 347 41.23 -30.60 0.49
N VAL A 348 42.10 -29.67 0.08
CA VAL A 348 42.99 -29.88 -1.07
C VAL A 348 44.06 -30.92 -0.75
N GLY A 349 44.66 -30.85 0.44
CA GLY A 349 45.69 -31.80 0.89
C GLY A 349 45.20 -33.24 0.85
N ASP A 350 44.01 -33.49 1.40
CA ASP A 350 43.42 -34.83 1.46
C ASP A 350 43.19 -35.44 0.07
N VAL A 351 42.75 -34.62 -0.90
CA VAL A 351 42.51 -35.07 -2.29
C VAL A 351 43.81 -35.43 -3.01
N PHE A 352 44.92 -34.73 -2.74
CA PHE A 352 46.21 -35.04 -3.36
C PHE A 352 46.88 -36.28 -2.74
N VAL A 353 46.76 -36.47 -1.42
CA VAL A 353 47.29 -37.67 -0.75
C VAL A 353 46.64 -38.94 -1.31
N GLN A 354 45.33 -38.92 -1.57
CA GLN A 354 44.62 -40.08 -2.14
C GLN A 354 44.98 -40.41 -3.60
N ARG A 355 45.53 -39.45 -4.37
CA ARG A 355 45.95 -39.68 -5.77
C ARG A 355 47.42 -40.05 -5.91
N GLY A 356 48.24 -39.81 -4.89
CA GLY A 356 49.70 -39.90 -4.94
C GLY A 356 50.30 -41.28 -4.63
N GLU A 357 49.54 -42.24 -4.12
CA GLU A 357 50.09 -43.55 -3.70
C GLU A 357 50.28 -44.57 -4.85
N GLY A 358 50.09 -44.17 -6.12
CA GLY A 358 49.99 -45.12 -7.24
C GLY A 358 51.12 -45.19 -8.28
N GLY A 359 52.16 -44.34 -8.28
CA GLY A 359 53.08 -44.33 -9.43
C GLY A 359 54.44 -43.69 -9.18
N GLY A 360 55.43 -44.52 -8.84
CA GLY A 360 56.84 -44.15 -8.88
C GLY A 360 57.33 -43.96 -10.32
N GLY A 361 58.06 -42.88 -10.56
CA GLY A 361 58.71 -42.63 -11.85
C GLY A 361 59.30 -41.22 -11.91
N GLY A 362 60.59 -41.12 -11.60
CA GLY A 362 61.32 -39.86 -11.46
C GLY A 362 61.34 -38.96 -12.69
N GLY A 363 61.35 -37.66 -12.43
CA GLY A 363 61.60 -36.61 -13.41
C GLY A 363 61.79 -35.27 -12.71
N GLY A 364 63.04 -34.95 -12.35
CA GLY A 364 63.41 -33.73 -11.64
C GLY A 364 63.23 -32.48 -12.52
N GLY A 365 62.04 -31.88 -12.47
CA GLY A 365 61.79 -30.54 -13.01
C GLY A 365 61.58 -29.55 -11.87
N GLN A 366 62.57 -28.66 -11.63
CA GLN A 366 62.40 -27.47 -10.80
C GLN A 366 61.46 -26.47 -11.49
N GLY A 367 60.16 -26.78 -11.53
CA GLY A 367 59.11 -25.82 -11.85
C GLY A 367 58.58 -25.25 -10.54
N GLY A 368 58.56 -23.93 -10.38
CA GLY A 368 58.08 -23.24 -9.18
C GLY A 368 56.68 -23.73 -8.77
N GLY A 369 56.64 -24.64 -7.79
CA GLY A 369 55.43 -25.30 -7.31
C GLY A 369 54.57 -24.32 -6.52
N GLY A 370 53.77 -23.51 -7.22
CA GLY A 370 52.69 -22.78 -6.58
C GLY A 370 51.78 -23.77 -5.87
N LYS A 371 51.55 -23.58 -4.56
CA LYS A 371 50.62 -24.41 -3.80
C LYS A 371 49.29 -24.49 -4.56
N PRO A 372 48.69 -25.68 -4.72
CA PRO A 372 47.41 -25.82 -5.42
C PRO A 372 46.37 -24.91 -4.76
N LYS A 373 45.69 -24.09 -5.56
CA LYS A 373 44.62 -23.21 -5.07
C LYS A 373 43.35 -24.03 -4.83
N PRO A 374 42.60 -23.78 -3.74
CA PRO A 374 41.34 -24.46 -3.49
C PRO A 374 40.34 -24.18 -4.60
N THR A 375 39.50 -25.18 -4.90
CA THR A 375 38.40 -25.00 -5.85
C THR A 375 37.28 -24.18 -5.22
N VAL A 376 36.43 -23.55 -6.05
CA VAL A 376 35.26 -22.79 -5.58
C VAL A 376 34.34 -23.68 -4.74
N THR A 377 34.16 -24.95 -5.11
CA THR A 377 33.35 -25.91 -4.34
C THR A 377 33.89 -26.12 -2.94
N MET A 378 35.21 -26.29 -2.78
CA MET A 378 35.84 -26.43 -1.45
C MET A 378 35.69 -25.16 -0.62
N LEU A 379 35.89 -23.99 -1.22
CA LEU A 379 35.66 -22.70 -0.56
C LEU A 379 34.20 -22.57 -0.08
N ARG A 380 33.22 -22.99 -0.88
CA ARG A 380 31.79 -22.95 -0.50
C ARG A 380 31.49 -23.83 0.71
N ILE A 381 31.99 -25.06 0.73
CA ILE A 381 31.77 -25.99 1.86
C ILE A 381 32.41 -25.41 3.13
N ALA A 382 33.67 -25.01 3.05
CA ALA A 382 34.38 -24.39 4.17
C ALA A 382 33.69 -23.11 4.67
N PHE A 383 33.22 -22.25 3.75
CA PHE A 383 32.50 -21.03 4.09
C PHE A 383 31.20 -21.33 4.84
N ALA A 384 30.38 -22.25 4.32
CA ALA A 384 29.10 -22.60 4.93
C ALA A 384 29.27 -23.12 6.37
N GLU A 385 30.25 -23.99 6.60
CA GLU A 385 30.55 -24.50 7.95
C GLU A 385 30.99 -23.40 8.92
N VAL A 386 31.83 -22.46 8.47
CA VAL A 386 32.27 -21.33 9.31
C VAL A 386 31.11 -20.38 9.57
N ALA A 387 30.26 -20.13 8.56
CA ALA A 387 29.08 -19.28 8.68
C ALA A 387 28.11 -19.80 9.74
N MET A 388 27.78 -21.10 9.71
CA MET A 388 26.89 -21.72 10.70
C MET A 388 27.39 -21.60 12.14
N ARG A 389 28.71 -21.57 12.36
CA ARG A 389 29.30 -21.49 13.70
C ARG A 389 29.52 -20.07 14.20
N ARG A 390 29.85 -19.13 13.31
CA ARG A 390 30.38 -17.81 13.70
C ARG A 390 29.57 -16.63 13.21
N SER A 391 28.75 -16.79 12.16
CA SER A 391 28.04 -15.65 11.59
C SER A 391 26.90 -15.20 12.51
N THR A 392 26.77 -13.89 12.69
CA THR A 392 25.62 -13.28 13.37
C THR A 392 24.45 -12.99 12.42
N ASP A 393 24.61 -13.25 11.13
CA ASP A 393 23.59 -13.00 10.11
C ASP A 393 22.43 -14.00 10.19
N ALA A 394 21.22 -13.58 9.80
CA ALA A 394 20.05 -14.45 9.75
C ALA A 394 20.22 -15.64 8.79
N SER A 395 21.12 -15.54 7.80
CA SER A 395 21.47 -16.63 6.88
C SER A 395 22.42 -17.67 7.48
N ALA A 396 22.98 -17.46 8.69
CA ALA A 396 23.94 -18.39 9.31
C ALA A 396 23.43 -19.85 9.36
N PRO A 397 22.18 -20.16 9.76
CA PRO A 397 21.69 -21.54 9.83
C PRO A 397 21.65 -22.26 8.47
N VAL A 398 21.59 -21.52 7.37
CA VAL A 398 21.60 -22.05 5.99
C VAL A 398 22.97 -21.89 5.33
N GLY A 399 24.05 -21.80 6.12
CA GLY A 399 25.42 -21.72 5.60
C GLY A 399 25.79 -20.34 5.06
N GLY A 400 25.12 -19.29 5.50
CA GLY A 400 25.36 -17.92 5.05
C GLY A 400 24.76 -17.61 3.67
N ILE A 401 23.89 -18.47 3.13
CA ILE A 401 23.29 -18.26 1.80
C ILE A 401 22.33 -17.06 1.86
N VAL A 402 22.59 -16.04 1.04
CA VAL A 402 21.72 -14.87 0.88
C VAL A 402 20.94 -14.99 -0.42
N GLU A 403 19.67 -14.55 -0.42
CA GLU A 403 18.86 -14.50 -1.64
C GLU A 403 19.54 -13.65 -2.73
N PRO A 404 19.45 -14.04 -4.01
CA PRO A 404 20.07 -13.27 -5.09
C PRO A 404 19.55 -11.83 -5.12
N PHE A 405 20.46 -10.86 -5.06
CA PHE A 405 20.09 -9.45 -5.00
C PHE A 405 20.80 -8.61 -6.07
N SER A 406 20.19 -7.48 -6.42
CA SER A 406 20.77 -6.51 -7.36
C SER A 406 21.78 -5.62 -6.63
N LEU A 407 22.93 -5.36 -7.26
CA LEU A 407 23.96 -4.45 -6.72
C LEU A 407 23.52 -2.98 -6.67
N GLU A 408 22.36 -2.67 -7.25
CA GLU A 408 21.71 -1.35 -7.20
C GLU A 408 20.71 -1.23 -6.04
N ASP A 409 20.42 -2.32 -5.33
CA ASP A 409 19.43 -2.34 -4.25
C ASP A 409 19.97 -1.66 -2.98
N SER A 410 19.36 -0.55 -2.59
CA SER A 410 19.71 0.20 -1.38
C SER A 410 19.37 -0.51 -0.07
N ALA A 411 18.58 -1.58 -0.10
CA ALA A 411 18.32 -2.39 1.09
C ALA A 411 19.60 -3.04 1.64
N TYR A 412 20.60 -3.26 0.78
CA TYR A 412 21.90 -3.79 1.16
C TYR A 412 22.92 -2.68 1.43
N PRO A 413 23.75 -2.80 2.49
CA PRO A 413 24.79 -1.83 2.81
C PRO A 413 25.71 -1.53 1.62
N LEU A 414 26.09 -0.26 1.44
CA LEU A 414 26.96 0.16 0.33
C LEU A 414 28.29 -0.62 0.32
N SER A 415 28.89 -0.84 1.49
CA SER A 415 30.15 -1.60 1.62
C SER A 415 30.06 -3.04 1.12
N LEU A 416 28.94 -3.72 1.38
CA LEU A 416 28.66 -5.04 0.84
C LEU A 416 28.57 -4.99 -0.69
N ARG A 417 27.82 -4.04 -1.24
CA ARG A 417 27.63 -3.89 -2.69
C ARG A 417 28.95 -3.58 -3.42
N GLU A 418 29.80 -2.74 -2.83
CA GLU A 418 31.14 -2.44 -3.36
C GLU A 418 32.08 -3.64 -3.27
N ALA A 419 32.07 -4.38 -2.16
CA ALA A 419 32.89 -5.58 -1.99
C ALA A 419 32.52 -6.64 -3.04
N VAL A 420 31.23 -6.88 -3.27
CA VAL A 420 30.76 -7.83 -4.31
C VAL A 420 31.07 -7.33 -5.71
N ARG A 421 30.93 -6.03 -5.99
CA ARG A 421 31.26 -5.45 -7.31
C ARG A 421 32.74 -5.63 -7.66
N LYS A 422 33.63 -5.51 -6.67
CA LYS A 422 35.08 -5.63 -6.85
C LYS A 422 35.55 -7.07 -7.00
N ALA A 423 34.94 -8.01 -6.27
CA ALA A 423 35.34 -9.41 -6.27
C ALA A 423 34.87 -10.16 -7.52
N ASN A 424 35.64 -11.13 -7.97
CA ASN A 424 35.30 -12.02 -9.09
C ASN A 424 34.44 -13.21 -8.64
N ASP A 425 33.91 -13.95 -9.60
CA ASP A 425 33.15 -15.18 -9.31
C ASP A 425 34.06 -16.23 -8.68
N GLY A 426 33.61 -16.82 -7.58
CA GLY A 426 34.38 -17.73 -6.74
C GLY A 426 35.36 -17.06 -5.78
N GLU A 427 35.44 -15.72 -5.76
CA GLU A 427 36.38 -14.99 -4.91
C GLU A 427 35.79 -14.68 -3.52
N LEU A 428 36.62 -14.87 -2.50
CA LEU A 428 36.33 -14.48 -1.12
C LEU A 428 36.84 -13.05 -0.88
N THR A 429 35.94 -12.13 -0.56
CA THR A 429 36.29 -10.71 -0.35
C THR A 429 37.25 -10.53 0.84
N ASP A 430 37.89 -9.36 0.88
CA ASP A 430 38.47 -8.86 2.12
C ASP A 430 37.38 -8.52 3.14
N VAL A 431 37.80 -8.32 4.40
CA VAL A 431 36.91 -7.88 5.47
C VAL A 431 36.49 -6.43 5.20
N PHE A 432 35.18 -6.18 5.18
CA PHE A 432 34.61 -4.84 5.03
C PHE A 432 33.77 -4.45 6.25
N ALA A 433 33.66 -3.15 6.52
CA ALA A 433 32.88 -2.64 7.63
C ALA A 433 31.38 -2.60 7.31
N LEU A 434 30.55 -2.95 8.28
CA LEU A 434 29.11 -2.73 8.28
C LEU A 434 28.83 -1.53 9.19
N GLY A 435 28.07 -0.55 8.71
CA GLY A 435 28.04 0.81 9.28
C GLY A 435 27.91 0.92 10.81
N GLN A 436 27.09 0.09 11.47
CA GLN A 436 26.87 0.13 12.92
C GLN A 436 27.99 -0.54 13.76
N GLY A 437 29.23 -0.58 13.25
CA GLY A 437 30.38 -1.14 13.95
C GLY A 437 30.61 -2.64 13.73
N GLY A 438 29.74 -3.30 12.98
CA GLY A 438 29.96 -4.69 12.55
C GLY A 438 30.96 -4.80 11.40
N ALA A 439 31.30 -6.03 11.02
CA ALA A 439 32.09 -6.32 9.83
C ALA A 439 31.50 -7.51 9.07
N GLY A 440 31.91 -7.68 7.82
CA GLY A 440 31.49 -8.81 6.99
C GLY A 440 32.57 -9.27 6.01
N ILE A 441 32.43 -10.53 5.58
CA ILE A 441 33.12 -11.11 4.43
C ILE A 441 32.09 -11.83 3.56
N VAL A 442 32.37 -11.88 2.26
CA VAL A 442 31.46 -12.44 1.27
C VAL A 442 32.20 -13.39 0.35
N LEU A 443 31.62 -14.55 0.08
CA LEU A 443 32.02 -15.40 -1.03
C LEU A 443 31.07 -15.15 -2.21
N VAL A 444 31.59 -14.62 -3.30
CA VAL A 444 30.80 -14.37 -4.52
C VAL A 444 30.68 -15.66 -5.30
N ILE A 445 29.48 -16.19 -5.48
CA ILE A 445 29.25 -17.44 -6.22
C ILE A 445 29.13 -17.19 -7.71
N ALA A 446 28.31 -16.23 -8.06
CA ALA A 446 28.09 -15.80 -9.44
C ALA A 446 27.66 -14.34 -9.42
N LYS A 447 28.21 -13.56 -10.34
CA LYS A 447 27.72 -12.22 -10.66
C LYS A 447 26.96 -12.26 -11.96
N ASP A 448 26.20 -11.19 -12.15
CA ASP A 448 25.57 -10.87 -13.40
C ASP A 448 24.64 -11.95 -13.95
N GLU A 449 23.99 -12.75 -13.08
CA GLU A 449 22.98 -13.68 -13.55
C GLU A 449 21.80 -12.86 -14.07
N PRO A 450 21.59 -12.82 -15.41
CA PRO A 450 20.48 -12.08 -15.95
C PRO A 450 19.23 -12.83 -15.55
N ILE A 451 18.19 -12.10 -15.16
CA ILE A 451 16.86 -12.71 -15.08
C ILE A 451 16.50 -13.10 -16.51
N LYS A 452 16.35 -14.41 -16.74
CA LYS A 452 15.91 -14.94 -18.02
C LYS A 452 14.59 -14.26 -18.39
N ASP A 453 14.49 -13.77 -19.62
CA ASP A 453 13.29 -13.08 -20.13
C ASP A 453 12.95 -11.76 -19.40
N ALA A 454 13.94 -11.07 -18.83
CA ALA A 454 13.76 -9.74 -18.25
C ALA A 454 13.17 -8.75 -19.29
N PRO A 455 12.03 -8.09 -18.99
CA PRO A 455 11.44 -7.15 -19.92
C PRO A 455 12.32 -5.91 -20.08
N SER A 456 12.36 -5.35 -21.29
CA SER A 456 13.07 -4.10 -21.55
C SER A 456 12.52 -2.95 -20.71
N PHE A 457 13.36 -1.95 -20.42
CA PHE A 457 12.94 -0.79 -19.64
C PHE A 457 11.70 -0.12 -20.23
N ASP A 458 11.67 0.08 -21.54
CA ASP A 458 10.55 0.74 -22.23
C ASP A 458 9.26 -0.07 -22.12
N ALA A 459 9.34 -1.41 -22.12
CA ALA A 459 8.17 -2.29 -21.97
C ALA A 459 7.50 -2.16 -20.59
N VAL A 460 8.27 -1.88 -19.54
CA VAL A 460 7.74 -1.76 -18.15
C VAL A 460 7.72 -0.34 -17.61
N LYS A 461 8.25 0.66 -18.33
CA LYS A 461 8.35 2.06 -17.89
C LYS A 461 7.03 2.59 -17.36
N VAL A 462 5.95 2.44 -18.13
CA VAL A 462 4.61 2.91 -17.76
C VAL A 462 4.09 2.23 -16.49
N LYS A 463 4.41 0.94 -16.28
CA LYS A 463 4.02 0.21 -15.06
C LYS A 463 4.79 0.72 -13.85
N LEU A 464 6.12 0.86 -13.98
CA LEU A 464 6.97 1.39 -12.91
C LEU A 464 6.60 2.83 -12.54
N GLU A 465 6.29 3.68 -13.52
CA GLU A 465 5.82 5.06 -13.28
C GLU A 465 4.53 5.08 -12.46
N ARG A 466 3.58 4.19 -12.78
CA ARG A 466 2.32 4.07 -12.03
C ARG A 466 2.56 3.57 -10.61
N GLU A 467 3.42 2.56 -10.44
CA GLU A 467 3.78 2.02 -9.12
C GLU A 467 4.48 3.07 -8.24
N ASP A 468 5.49 3.77 -8.78
CA ASP A 468 6.22 4.81 -8.06
C ASP A 468 5.31 6.00 -7.71
N ARG A 469 4.48 6.45 -8.65
CA ARG A 469 3.51 7.50 -8.40
C ARG A 469 2.54 7.12 -7.27
N ARG A 470 1.98 5.90 -7.30
CA ARG A 470 1.08 5.39 -6.24
C ARG A 470 1.79 5.36 -4.89
N ARG A 471 3.08 4.99 -4.86
CA ARG A 471 3.89 4.98 -3.63
C ARG A 471 4.11 6.40 -3.09
N ARG A 472 4.52 7.35 -3.92
CA ARG A 472 4.73 8.75 -3.51
C ARG A 472 3.44 9.41 -3.04
N GLU A 473 2.36 9.16 -3.76
CA GLU A 473 1.03 9.63 -3.41
C GLU A 473 0.60 9.13 -2.04
N ARG A 474 0.81 7.84 -1.75
CA ARG A 474 0.56 7.27 -0.44
C ARG A 474 1.38 7.96 0.65
N ILE A 475 2.69 8.10 0.46
CA ILE A 475 3.56 8.77 1.44
C ILE A 475 3.05 10.20 1.71
N ALA A 476 2.70 10.95 0.66
CA ALA A 476 2.15 12.30 0.80
C ALA A 476 0.80 12.32 1.54
N MET A 477 -0.07 11.33 1.29
CA MET A 477 -1.35 11.16 1.99
C MET A 477 -1.15 10.84 3.47
N ASP A 478 -0.25 9.92 3.78
CA ASP A 478 0.08 9.50 5.15
C ASP A 478 0.69 10.69 5.94
N GLU A 479 1.61 11.43 5.33
CA GLU A 479 2.18 12.66 5.92
C GLU A 479 1.11 13.73 6.15
N LEU A 480 0.21 13.95 5.18
CA LEU A 480 -0.87 14.92 5.33
C LEU A 480 -1.85 14.51 6.43
N ALA A 481 -2.26 13.24 6.48
CA ALA A 481 -3.13 12.71 7.51
C ALA A 481 -2.50 12.86 8.90
N GLY A 482 -1.21 12.49 9.03
CA GLY A 482 -0.44 12.66 10.26
C GLY A 482 -0.38 14.12 10.70
N ARG A 483 -0.12 15.06 9.78
CA ARG A 483 -0.16 16.51 10.09
C ARG A 483 -1.55 16.98 10.53
N LEU A 484 -2.63 16.53 9.88
CA LEU A 484 -4.00 16.93 10.24
C LEU A 484 -4.43 16.39 11.60
N LEU A 485 -3.90 15.24 12.02
CA LEU A 485 -4.15 14.63 13.33
C LEU A 485 -3.25 15.18 14.43
N ALA A 486 -2.03 15.61 14.10
CA ALA A 486 -1.08 16.18 15.05
C ALA A 486 -1.49 17.56 15.59
N ILE A 487 -2.45 18.23 14.95
CA ILE A 487 -2.88 19.58 15.36
C ILE A 487 -3.69 19.48 16.65
N GLU A 488 -3.15 20.09 17.70
CA GLU A 488 -3.74 20.28 19.02
C GLU A 488 -5.20 20.79 18.94
N GLY A 489 -6.00 20.45 19.95
CA GLY A 489 -7.35 21.02 20.12
C GLY A 489 -8.52 20.03 20.00
N VAL A 490 -8.28 18.71 19.99
CA VAL A 490 -9.38 17.75 20.23
C VAL A 490 -9.66 17.70 21.72
N SER A 491 -10.77 18.32 22.15
CA SER A 491 -11.24 18.25 23.53
C SER A 491 -12.30 17.16 23.67
N VAL A 492 -12.05 16.16 24.52
CA VAL A 492 -12.93 15.02 24.72
C VAL A 492 -13.80 15.31 25.93
N MET A 493 -15.10 15.55 25.69
CA MET A 493 -16.06 15.86 26.77
C MET A 493 -16.59 14.60 27.45
N ASP A 494 -16.71 13.49 26.72
CA ASP A 494 -17.16 12.22 27.27
C ASP A 494 -15.99 11.49 27.95
N ARG A 495 -16.09 11.31 29.27
CA ARG A 495 -15.03 10.69 30.08
C ARG A 495 -14.77 9.24 29.66
N SER A 496 -15.75 8.52 29.12
CA SER A 496 -15.59 7.13 28.64
C SER A 496 -14.63 7.04 27.44
N LEU A 497 -14.48 8.12 26.67
CA LEU A 497 -13.55 8.20 25.54
C LEU A 497 -12.14 8.67 25.95
N ALA A 498 -11.97 9.18 27.17
CA ALA A 498 -10.70 9.77 27.59
C ALA A 498 -9.55 8.76 27.52
N TRP A 499 -9.80 7.52 27.95
CA TRP A 499 -8.82 6.45 27.94
C TRP A 499 -8.35 6.08 26.53
N SER A 500 -9.29 5.83 25.62
CA SER A 500 -8.98 5.38 24.26
C SER A 500 -8.34 6.50 23.42
N VAL A 501 -8.68 7.77 23.68
CA VAL A 501 -8.00 8.91 23.05
C VAL A 501 -6.60 9.14 23.61
N GLU A 502 -6.40 8.98 24.92
CA GLU A 502 -5.06 9.10 25.52
C GLU A 502 -4.11 8.00 25.04
N ALA A 503 -4.62 6.77 24.87
CA ALA A 503 -3.87 5.68 24.26
C ALA A 503 -3.34 6.07 22.86
N LEU A 504 -4.21 6.61 22.00
CA LEU A 504 -3.84 7.10 20.67
C LEU A 504 -2.79 8.22 20.73
N ARG A 505 -2.95 9.20 21.60
CA ARG A 505 -1.99 10.31 21.77
C ARG A 505 -0.61 9.83 22.18
N SER A 506 -0.56 8.81 23.03
CA SER A 506 0.70 8.22 23.48
C SER A 506 1.37 7.32 22.43
N GLY A 507 0.78 7.17 21.24
CA GLY A 507 1.25 6.23 20.21
C GLY A 507 1.14 4.76 20.62
N ARG A 508 0.44 4.47 21.72
CA ARG A 508 0.18 3.11 22.18
C ARG A 508 -1.11 2.66 21.55
N THR A 509 -1.03 1.79 20.55
CA THR A 509 -2.22 1.13 20.00
C THR A 509 -2.86 0.30 21.11
N PRO A 510 -4.08 0.62 21.56
CA PRO A 510 -4.75 -0.21 22.57
C PRO A 510 -5.05 -1.60 21.97
N GLY A 511 -4.53 -2.65 22.59
CA GLY A 511 -5.16 -3.98 22.58
C GLY A 511 -5.17 -4.79 21.29
N VAL A 512 -4.10 -4.79 20.48
CA VAL A 512 -3.86 -5.95 19.59
C VAL A 512 -2.89 -6.87 20.31
N ARG A 513 -3.43 -7.82 21.09
CA ARG A 513 -2.71 -9.03 21.50
C ARG A 513 -2.74 -10.04 20.36
#